data_AF-A0A9P9I7Q0-F1
#
_entry.id   AF-A0A9P9I7Q0-F1
#
_cell.length_a   1.000
_cell.length_b   1.000
_cell.length_c   1.000
_cell.angle_alpha   90.00
_cell.angle_beta   90.00
_cell.angle_gamma   90.00
#
_symmetry.space_group_name_H-M   'P 1'
#
loop_
_entity.id
_entity.type
_entity.pdbx_description
1 polymer ?
#
loop_
_entity_poly.entity_id
_entity_poly.type
_entity_poly.pdbx_seq_one_letter_code
_entity_poly.pdbx_strand_id
1 'polypeptide(L)'
;MWYIADIPIVERNHGLIISGFLFTTIAFIAVGLRIFTRTVLVSNMGLDDYVVIAAMLGSVAFLTGTLHQVKYGLGDAVIPSMIHQFFQALLATIIAYSFTQLAVKFSILLQCKRIFSSTSARRLFTGLIIWLAIYGLFCLFSSIVTCVPIAKYWDETIPGGCINRSTLQKVLAGFNIVNDLALLVAPLPFLKNLHIARRAKLILIGVFGCGGVACIVAVIRLQSLFEFNSAPIGQQPIKGVDIALWSGLEINIAIVCASVPALKPLFVRAFPRLISSFTDSSKRSRRPTHNQSTHGILPLDSVDRRHPGAIHSEDNMAIQVRQSFEMKAISGRDDSSDKNLVQGPESSTWTTECYAGH
;
A
#
# COMPACT_ATOMS: atom_id res chain seq x y z
N MET A 1 -35.29 -9.71 18.92
CA MET A 1 -33.99 -9.08 19.22
C MET A 1 -32.89 -10.03 18.79
N TRP A 2 -31.87 -9.54 18.10
CA TRP A 2 -30.67 -10.31 17.79
C TRP A 2 -29.71 -10.24 18.99
N TYR A 3 -29.03 -11.35 19.29
CA TYR A 3 -28.07 -11.45 20.37
C TYR A 3 -26.71 -11.86 19.81
N ILE A 4 -25.65 -11.20 20.24
CA ILE A 4 -24.27 -11.62 20.02
C ILE A 4 -23.59 -11.65 21.39
N ALA A 5 -23.13 -12.82 21.82
CA ALA A 5 -22.49 -13.02 23.13
C ALA A 5 -23.30 -12.42 24.29
N ASP A 6 -24.61 -12.72 24.34
CA ASP A 6 -25.57 -12.24 25.35
C ASP A 6 -25.83 -10.73 25.39
N ILE A 7 -25.42 -9.99 24.36
CA ILE A 7 -25.67 -8.55 24.23
C ILE A 7 -26.93 -8.33 23.39
N PRO A 8 -27.98 -7.66 23.91
CA PRO A 8 -29.15 -7.31 23.11
C PRO A 8 -28.79 -6.20 22.12
N ILE A 9 -29.10 -6.40 20.84
CA ILE A 9 -28.77 -5.45 19.78
C ILE A 9 -30.04 -4.74 19.30
N VAL A 10 -30.02 -3.41 19.38
CA VAL A 10 -31.05 -2.52 18.82
C VAL A 10 -30.91 -2.48 17.30
N GLU A 11 -32.02 -2.39 16.56
CA GLU A 11 -32.01 -2.44 15.09
C GLU A 11 -31.05 -1.44 14.43
N ARG A 12 -30.84 -0.27 15.03
CA ARG A 12 -29.89 0.75 14.56
C ARG A 12 -28.43 0.27 14.56
N ASN A 13 -28.08 -0.66 15.45
CA ASN A 13 -26.73 -1.18 15.59
C ASN A 13 -26.44 -2.35 14.66
N HIS A 14 -27.45 -2.93 13.99
CA HIS A 14 -27.26 -4.03 13.04
C HIS A 14 -26.27 -3.64 11.92
N GLY A 15 -26.44 -2.45 11.33
CA GLY A 15 -25.55 -1.95 10.27
C GLY A 15 -24.11 -1.81 10.74
N LEU A 16 -23.90 -1.24 11.93
CA LEU A 16 -22.58 -1.09 12.56
C LEU A 16 -21.88 -2.44 12.77
N ILE A 17 -22.60 -3.41 13.33
CA ILE A 17 -22.02 -4.71 13.68
C ILE A 17 -21.73 -5.53 12.43
N ILE A 18 -22.69 -5.64 11.51
CA ILE A 18 -22.53 -6.40 10.26
C ILE A 18 -21.37 -5.83 9.45
N SER A 19 -21.34 -4.50 9.27
CA SER A 19 -20.25 -3.86 8.55
C SER A 19 -18.91 -4.02 9.28
N GLY A 20 -18.88 -3.86 10.61
CA GLY A 20 -17.68 -4.06 11.43
C GLY A 20 -17.06 -5.44 11.22
N PHE A 21 -17.85 -6.51 11.38
CA PHE A 21 -17.35 -7.87 11.17
C PHE A 21 -16.94 -8.13 9.72
N LEU A 22 -17.72 -7.66 8.74
CA LEU A 22 -17.43 -7.84 7.32
C LEU A 22 -16.09 -7.20 6.93
N PHE A 23 -15.93 -5.91 7.20
CA PHE A 23 -14.74 -5.16 6.82
C PHE A 23 -13.50 -5.61 7.60
N THR A 24 -13.62 -5.93 8.89
CA THR A 24 -12.51 -6.49 9.67
C THR A 24 -12.09 -7.86 9.16
N THR A 25 -13.03 -8.72 8.73
CA THR A 25 -12.70 -10.02 8.13
C THR A 25 -11.98 -9.85 6.79
N ILE A 26 -12.45 -8.94 5.94
CA ILE A 26 -11.78 -8.62 4.67
C ILE A 26 -10.37 -8.09 4.91
N ALA A 27 -10.20 -7.18 5.88
CA ALA A 27 -8.89 -6.66 6.27
C ALA A 27 -7.96 -7.77 6.80
N PHE A 28 -8.48 -8.68 7.62
CA PHE A 28 -7.73 -9.82 8.14
C PHE A 28 -7.23 -10.73 7.01
N ILE A 29 -8.09 -11.07 6.06
CA ILE A 29 -7.72 -11.86 4.87
C ILE A 29 -6.66 -11.13 4.05
N ALA A 30 -6.82 -9.82 3.81
CA ALA A 30 -5.87 -9.02 3.04
C ALA A 30 -4.48 -8.99 3.69
N VAL A 31 -4.41 -8.83 5.02
CA VAL A 31 -3.16 -8.87 5.79
C VAL A 31 -2.56 -10.27 5.76
N GLY A 32 -3.36 -11.32 5.94
CA GLY A 32 -2.92 -12.71 5.85
C GLY A 32 -2.31 -13.04 4.48
N LEU A 33 -2.98 -12.65 3.39
CA LEU A 33 -2.46 -12.81 2.04
C LEU A 33 -1.17 -12.00 1.81
N ARG A 34 -1.08 -10.80 2.39
CA ARG A 34 0.14 -9.98 2.33
C ARG A 34 1.30 -10.68 3.02
N ILE A 35 1.11 -11.17 4.23
CA ILE A 35 2.15 -11.89 5.00
C ILE A 35 2.57 -13.15 4.23
N PHE A 36 1.60 -13.96 3.78
CA PHE A 36 1.88 -15.14 2.96
C PHE A 36 2.72 -14.80 1.73
N THR A 37 2.35 -13.73 1.01
CA THR A 37 3.10 -13.27 -0.16
C THR A 37 4.52 -12.83 0.19
N ARG A 38 4.71 -12.12 1.29
CA ARG A 38 6.03 -11.60 1.71
C ARG A 38 6.95 -12.69 2.25
N THR A 39 6.40 -13.64 3.00
CA THR A 39 7.17 -14.74 3.60
C THR A 39 7.45 -15.85 2.60
N VAL A 40 6.45 -16.27 1.81
CA VAL A 40 6.58 -17.45 0.94
C VAL A 40 6.99 -17.08 -0.49
N LEU A 41 6.36 -16.05 -1.10
CA LEU A 41 6.62 -15.73 -2.51
C LEU A 41 7.85 -14.82 -2.70
N VAL A 42 8.05 -13.85 -1.80
CA VAL A 42 9.12 -12.85 -1.90
C VAL A 42 10.29 -13.16 -0.95
N SER A 43 10.07 -13.94 0.10
CA SER A 43 11.05 -14.28 1.15
C SER A 43 11.77 -13.05 1.73
N ASN A 44 11.06 -11.93 1.90
CA ASN A 44 11.65 -10.68 2.38
C ASN A 44 10.65 -9.83 3.18
N MET A 45 10.54 -10.14 4.48
CA MET A 45 9.73 -9.38 5.43
C MET A 45 10.37 -8.03 5.72
N GLY A 46 9.59 -6.96 5.60
CA GLY A 46 10.03 -5.61 5.98
C GLY A 46 9.40 -5.15 7.29
N LEU A 47 9.89 -4.01 7.82
CA LEU A 47 9.25 -3.31 8.93
C LEU A 47 7.79 -2.94 8.60
N ASP A 48 7.47 -2.69 7.33
CA ASP A 48 6.12 -2.40 6.87
C ASP A 48 5.12 -3.54 7.16
N ASP A 49 5.59 -4.79 7.18
CA ASP A 49 4.77 -5.98 7.42
C ASP A 49 4.46 -6.16 8.91
N TYR A 50 5.40 -5.86 9.82
CA TYR A 50 5.14 -5.89 11.26
C TYR A 50 4.19 -4.79 11.70
N VAL A 51 4.35 -3.59 11.12
CA VAL A 51 3.50 -2.44 11.46
C VAL A 51 2.06 -2.65 10.99
N VAL A 52 1.82 -3.32 9.84
CA VAL A 52 0.45 -3.62 9.41
C VAL A 52 -0.21 -4.71 10.28
N ILE A 53 0.56 -5.65 10.83
CA ILE A 53 0.05 -6.61 11.82
C ILE A 53 -0.40 -5.87 13.08
N ALA A 54 0.40 -4.90 13.56
CA ALA A 54 0.01 -4.05 14.68
C ALA A 54 -1.26 -3.25 14.37
N ALA A 55 -1.41 -2.71 13.15
CA ALA A 55 -2.64 -2.06 12.71
C ALA A 55 -3.84 -3.03 12.73
N MET A 56 -3.66 -4.29 12.30
CA MET A 56 -4.72 -5.29 12.35
C MET A 56 -5.17 -5.60 13.79
N LEU A 57 -4.22 -5.73 14.72
CA LEU A 57 -4.54 -5.90 16.15
C LEU A 57 -5.31 -4.69 16.69
N GLY A 58 -4.93 -3.49 16.29
CA GLY A 58 -5.65 -2.27 16.62
C GLY A 58 -7.08 -2.23 16.06
N SER A 59 -7.31 -2.72 14.83
CA SER A 59 -8.66 -2.85 14.24
C SER A 59 -9.53 -3.84 15.02
N VAL A 60 -8.96 -4.96 15.47
CA VAL A 60 -9.68 -5.92 16.35
C VAL A 60 -9.98 -5.29 17.71
N ALA A 61 -9.03 -4.56 18.29
CA ALA A 61 -9.25 -3.81 19.54
C ALA A 61 -10.34 -2.74 19.40
N PHE A 62 -10.42 -2.09 18.24
CA PHE A 62 -11.49 -1.14 17.92
C PHE A 62 -12.84 -1.86 17.86
N LEU A 63 -12.96 -2.95 17.09
CA LEU A 63 -14.21 -3.71 16.96
C LEU A 63 -14.71 -4.20 18.32
N THR A 64 -13.83 -4.79 19.13
CA THR A 64 -14.18 -5.28 20.48
C THR A 64 -14.62 -4.13 21.39
N GLY A 65 -13.91 -3.00 21.38
CA GLY A 65 -14.31 -1.81 22.14
C GLY A 65 -15.67 -1.25 21.69
N THR A 66 -15.97 -1.28 20.38
CA THR A 66 -17.29 -0.89 19.85
C THR A 66 -18.40 -1.84 20.32
N LEU A 67 -18.15 -3.15 20.35
CA LEU A 67 -19.12 -4.11 20.91
C LEU A 67 -19.40 -3.85 22.39
N HIS A 68 -18.38 -3.48 23.17
CA HIS A 68 -18.57 -3.06 24.56
C HIS A 68 -19.39 -1.76 24.66
N GLN A 69 -19.18 -0.78 23.79
CA GLN A 69 -20.01 0.42 23.77
C GLN A 69 -21.47 0.12 23.45
N VAL A 70 -21.74 -0.77 22.49
CA VAL A 70 -23.10 -1.23 22.18
C VAL A 70 -23.73 -1.88 23.41
N LYS A 71 -22.99 -2.72 24.13
CA LYS A 71 -23.45 -3.33 25.40
C LYS A 71 -23.83 -2.29 26.46
N TYR A 72 -23.14 -1.15 26.49
CA TYR A 72 -23.35 -0.09 27.49
C TYR A 72 -24.26 1.04 27.00
N GLY A 73 -24.94 0.88 25.87
CA GLY A 73 -25.99 1.81 25.40
C GLY A 73 -25.64 2.65 24.18
N LEU A 74 -24.59 2.34 23.41
CA LEU A 74 -24.39 2.98 22.10
C LEU A 74 -25.59 2.67 21.19
N GLY A 75 -26.20 3.69 20.60
CA GLY A 75 -27.39 3.54 19.75
C GLY A 75 -28.73 3.44 20.48
N ASP A 76 -28.75 3.54 21.82
CA ASP A 76 -29.94 3.52 22.67
C ASP A 76 -29.80 4.51 23.86
N ALA A 77 -30.75 4.50 24.80
CA ALA A 77 -30.65 5.24 26.05
C ALA A 77 -29.55 4.63 26.95
N VAL A 78 -28.49 5.39 27.19
CA VAL A 78 -27.43 5.00 28.13
C VAL A 78 -28.00 4.98 29.55
N ILE A 79 -28.01 3.80 30.17
CA ILE A 79 -28.50 3.62 31.53
C ILE A 79 -27.51 4.33 32.50
N PRO A 80 -27.99 5.18 33.43
CA PRO A 80 -27.11 5.95 34.32
C PRO A 80 -26.09 5.11 35.10
N SER A 81 -26.44 3.88 35.48
CA SER A 81 -25.54 2.96 36.21
C SER A 81 -24.35 2.47 35.37
N MET A 82 -24.47 2.47 34.05
CA MET A 82 -23.46 1.92 33.11
C MET A 82 -22.65 3.01 32.40
N ILE A 83 -22.92 4.29 32.70
CA ILE A 83 -22.33 5.44 32.01
C ILE A 83 -20.79 5.49 32.12
N HIS A 84 -20.26 5.10 33.27
CA HIS A 84 -18.82 5.03 33.50
C HIS A 84 -18.15 4.00 32.57
N GLN A 85 -18.75 2.82 32.45
CA GLN A 85 -18.24 1.74 31.60
C GLN A 85 -18.36 2.10 30.12
N PHE A 86 -19.42 2.83 29.74
CA PHE A 86 -19.57 3.39 28.40
C PHE A 86 -18.42 4.36 28.07
N PHE A 87 -18.12 5.32 28.94
CA PHE A 87 -17.03 6.27 28.70
C PHE A 87 -15.63 5.61 28.71
N GLN A 88 -15.41 4.59 29.54
CA GLN A 88 -14.18 3.81 29.50
C GLN A 88 -14.02 3.07 28.16
N ALA A 89 -15.09 2.43 27.68
CA ALA A 89 -15.11 1.79 26.37
C ALA A 89 -14.95 2.81 25.23
N LEU A 90 -15.51 4.02 25.38
CA LEU A 90 -15.33 5.14 24.45
C LEU A 90 -13.87 5.53 24.33
N LEU A 91 -13.21 5.80 25.46
CA LEU A 91 -11.80 6.16 25.49
C LEU A 91 -10.93 5.05 24.88
N ALA A 92 -11.19 3.78 25.22
CA ALA A 92 -10.49 2.64 24.66
C ALA A 92 -10.59 2.58 23.13
N THR A 93 -11.79 2.79 22.55
CA THR A 93 -11.93 2.82 21.08
C THR A 93 -11.24 4.01 20.43
N ILE A 94 -11.24 5.19 21.05
CA ILE A 94 -10.56 6.38 20.53
C ILE A 94 -9.05 6.12 20.44
N ILE A 95 -8.48 5.49 21.47
CA ILE A 95 -7.06 5.10 21.50
C ILE A 95 -6.78 4.03 20.44
N ALA A 96 -7.60 2.97 20.37
CA ALA A 96 -7.44 1.89 19.40
C ALA A 96 -7.54 2.40 17.95
N TYR A 97 -8.52 3.26 17.67
CA TYR A 97 -8.68 3.94 16.38
C TYR A 97 -7.44 4.76 16.02
N SER A 98 -6.99 5.63 16.93
CA SER A 98 -5.83 6.51 16.70
C SER A 98 -4.56 5.71 16.46
N PHE A 99 -4.33 4.67 17.25
CA PHE A 99 -3.21 3.76 17.08
C PHE A 99 -3.25 3.06 15.72
N THR A 100 -4.41 2.53 15.33
CA THR A 100 -4.59 1.82 14.05
C THR A 100 -4.34 2.75 12.86
N GLN A 101 -4.87 3.96 12.90
CA GLN A 101 -4.65 4.99 11.87
C GLN A 101 -3.17 5.32 11.72
N LEU A 102 -2.46 5.53 12.83
CA LEU A 102 -1.03 5.83 12.79
C LEU A 102 -0.25 4.64 12.23
N ALA A 103 -0.49 3.44 12.75
CA ALA A 103 0.18 2.22 12.30
C ALA A 103 -0.02 1.99 10.79
N VAL A 104 -1.24 2.11 10.27
CA VAL A 104 -1.50 1.87 8.84
C VAL A 104 -0.77 2.88 7.95
N LYS A 105 -0.75 4.17 8.34
CA LYS A 105 -0.04 5.23 7.63
C LYS A 105 1.48 5.02 7.66
N PHE A 106 2.03 4.58 8.79
CA PHE A 106 3.43 4.17 8.88
C PHE A 106 3.75 2.99 7.95
N SER A 107 2.89 1.97 7.89
CA SER A 107 3.09 0.84 6.96
C SER A 107 3.12 1.32 5.51
N ILE A 108 2.19 2.18 5.10
CA ILE A 108 2.15 2.77 3.75
C ILE A 108 3.44 3.55 3.46
N LEU A 109 3.87 4.42 4.36
CA LEU A 109 5.08 5.22 4.19
C LEU A 109 6.35 4.36 4.08
N LEU A 110 6.49 3.36 4.95
CA LEU A 110 7.61 2.42 4.92
C LEU A 110 7.63 1.61 3.62
N GLN A 111 6.45 1.17 3.17
CA GLN A 111 6.31 0.45 1.91
C GLN A 111 6.62 1.35 0.70
N CYS A 112 6.14 2.58 0.67
CA CYS A 112 6.47 3.56 -0.36
C CYS A 112 7.97 3.86 -0.39
N LYS A 113 8.61 4.08 0.78
CA LYS A 113 10.06 4.27 0.89
C LYS A 113 10.86 3.08 0.35
N ARG A 114 10.33 1.86 0.46
CA ARG A 114 10.95 0.63 -0.07
C ARG A 114 10.75 0.47 -1.57
N ILE A 115 9.60 0.88 -2.10
CA ILE A 115 9.27 0.79 -3.54
C ILE A 115 10.05 1.83 -4.34
N PHE A 116 10.13 3.08 -3.84
CA PHE A 116 10.82 4.16 -4.54
C PHE A 116 12.29 4.24 -4.08
N SER A 117 13.20 3.77 -4.93
CA SER A 117 14.65 3.77 -4.65
C SER A 117 15.34 5.12 -4.85
N SER A 118 14.68 6.08 -5.51
CA SER A 118 15.25 7.42 -5.78
C SER A 118 15.60 8.15 -4.49
N THR A 119 16.79 8.77 -4.45
CA THR A 119 17.29 9.53 -3.29
C THR A 119 16.31 10.61 -2.84
N SER A 120 15.71 11.34 -3.79
CA SER A 120 14.72 12.38 -3.49
C SER A 120 13.44 11.80 -2.90
N ALA A 121 12.97 10.65 -3.40
CA ALA A 121 11.80 9.95 -2.85
C ALA A 121 12.06 9.45 -1.43
N ARG A 122 13.23 8.85 -1.19
CA ARG A 122 13.63 8.36 0.14
C ARG A 122 13.71 9.49 1.17
N ARG A 123 14.22 10.67 0.80
CA ARG A 123 14.23 11.86 1.67
C ARG A 123 12.81 12.32 2.00
N LEU A 124 11.94 12.44 1.00
CA LEU A 124 10.54 12.84 1.20
C LEU A 124 9.82 11.88 2.15
N PHE A 125 9.84 10.58 1.86
CA PHE A 125 9.15 9.60 2.71
C PHE A 125 9.74 9.51 4.12
N THR A 126 11.06 9.70 4.27
CA THR A 126 11.67 9.77 5.61
C THR A 126 11.20 11.01 6.38
N GLY A 127 11.10 12.17 5.72
CA GLY A 127 10.51 13.38 6.32
C GLY A 127 9.06 13.18 6.74
N LEU A 128 8.24 12.54 5.90
CA LEU A 128 6.84 12.22 6.22
C LEU A 128 6.72 11.24 7.40
N ILE A 129 7.62 10.25 7.51
CA ILE A 129 7.66 9.33 8.65
C ILE A 129 7.96 10.09 9.95
N ILE A 130 8.95 10.99 9.94
CA ILE A 130 9.30 11.80 11.12
C ILE A 130 8.14 12.70 11.51
N TRP A 131 7.55 13.40 10.54
CA TRP A 131 6.36 14.23 10.77
C TRP A 131 5.21 13.44 11.38
N LEU A 132 4.89 12.28 10.80
CA LEU A 132 3.81 11.43 11.29
C LEU A 132 4.10 10.86 12.69
N ALA A 133 5.37 10.63 13.04
CA ALA A 133 5.75 10.22 14.40
C ALA A 133 5.51 11.33 15.43
N ILE A 134 5.86 12.56 15.10
CA ILE A 134 5.61 13.71 15.97
C ILE A 134 4.10 13.95 16.12
N TYR A 135 3.37 13.98 15.01
CA TYR A 135 1.91 14.13 14.99
C TYR A 135 1.21 12.98 15.73
N GLY A 136 1.67 11.74 15.54
CA GLY A 136 1.11 10.56 16.16
C GLY A 136 1.31 10.53 17.66
N LEU A 137 2.51 10.87 18.13
CA LEU A 137 2.79 11.01 19.55
C LEU A 137 1.91 12.10 20.17
N PHE A 138 1.78 13.24 19.50
CA PHE A 138 0.88 14.31 19.93
C PHE A 138 -0.59 13.84 20.02
N CYS A 139 -1.09 13.13 19.01
CA CYS A 139 -2.46 12.61 19.01
C CYS A 139 -2.72 11.60 20.13
N LEU A 140 -1.81 10.64 20.31
CA LEU A 140 -1.94 9.61 21.35
C LEU A 140 -1.88 10.25 22.74
N PHE A 141 -0.91 11.13 22.98
CA PHE A 141 -0.80 11.85 24.24
C PHE A 141 -2.05 12.68 24.50
N SER A 142 -2.49 13.50 23.53
CA SER A 142 -3.69 14.33 23.67
C SER A 142 -4.96 13.53 23.92
N SER A 143 -5.08 12.34 23.31
CA SER A 143 -6.23 11.44 23.52
C SER A 143 -6.24 10.83 24.92
N ILE A 144 -5.06 10.52 25.46
CA ILE A 144 -4.91 9.98 26.82
C ILE A 144 -5.11 11.09 27.85
N VAL A 145 -4.45 12.24 27.71
CA VAL A 145 -4.53 13.38 28.65
C VAL A 145 -5.62 14.40 28.29
N THR A 146 -6.70 13.97 27.62
CA THR A 146 -7.84 14.86 27.30
C THR A 146 -8.44 15.47 28.58
N CYS A 147 -8.40 14.73 29.69
CA CYS A 147 -8.75 15.20 31.03
C CYS A 147 -7.61 14.92 32.01
N VAL A 148 -7.37 15.86 32.93
CA VAL A 148 -6.40 15.74 34.01
C VAL A 148 -7.14 15.92 35.35
N PRO A 149 -7.26 14.86 36.17
CA PRO A 149 -6.81 13.48 35.96
C PRO A 149 -7.67 12.72 34.93
N ILE A 150 -7.13 11.64 34.36
CA ILE A 150 -7.84 10.77 33.37
C ILE A 150 -9.18 10.26 33.89
N ALA A 151 -9.28 9.98 35.19
CA ALA A 151 -10.51 9.51 35.81
C ALA A 151 -11.67 10.51 35.67
N LYS A 152 -11.36 11.80 35.53
CA LYS A 152 -12.36 12.85 35.25
C LYS A 152 -13.04 12.68 33.90
N TYR A 153 -12.50 11.84 33.02
CA TYR A 153 -13.14 11.53 31.74
C TYR A 153 -14.50 10.86 31.91
N TRP A 154 -14.62 9.96 32.88
CA TRP A 154 -15.85 9.20 33.18
C TRP A 154 -16.54 9.63 34.47
N ASP A 155 -15.83 10.28 35.40
CA ASP A 155 -16.37 10.78 36.67
C ASP A 155 -16.19 12.30 36.80
N GLU A 156 -17.25 13.05 36.54
CA GLU A 156 -17.23 14.52 36.58
C GLU A 156 -17.07 15.10 37.99
N THR A 157 -17.27 14.30 39.04
CA THR A 157 -17.14 14.74 40.44
C THR A 157 -15.68 14.97 40.84
N ILE A 158 -14.74 14.40 40.09
CA ILE A 158 -13.31 14.50 40.38
C ILE A 158 -12.79 15.92 40.05
N PRO A 159 -12.07 16.59 40.97
CA PRO A 159 -11.47 17.90 40.71
C PRO A 159 -10.40 17.81 39.61
N GLY A 160 -10.34 18.83 38.77
CA GLY A 160 -9.44 18.86 37.62
C GLY A 160 -10.03 19.57 36.41
N GLY A 161 -9.30 19.53 35.29
CA GLY A 161 -9.69 20.19 34.03
C GLY A 161 -9.74 19.21 32.86
N CYS A 162 -10.63 19.49 31.90
CA CYS A 162 -10.70 18.77 30.63
C CYS A 162 -10.56 19.77 29.47
N ILE A 163 -9.85 19.36 28.43
CA ILE A 163 -9.85 20.06 27.15
C ILE A 163 -11.21 19.84 26.49
N ASN A 164 -11.69 20.83 25.72
CA ASN A 164 -12.92 20.69 24.96
C ASN A 164 -12.79 19.54 23.95
N ARG A 165 -13.46 18.42 24.25
CA ARG A 165 -13.38 17.15 23.49
C ARG A 165 -13.82 17.35 22.03
N SER A 166 -14.90 18.09 21.83
CA SER A 166 -15.48 18.37 20.51
C SER A 166 -14.52 19.15 19.62
N THR A 167 -13.92 20.21 20.17
CA THR A 167 -12.95 21.03 19.43
C THR A 167 -11.69 20.22 19.12
N LEU A 168 -11.17 19.49 20.10
CA LEU A 168 -9.97 18.66 19.92
C LEU A 168 -10.19 17.60 18.83
N GLN A 169 -11.30 16.86 18.87
CA GLN A 169 -11.63 15.84 17.87
C GLN A 169 -11.78 16.41 16.47
N LYS A 170 -12.42 17.59 16.31
CA LYS A 170 -12.56 18.26 15.01
C LYS A 170 -11.21 18.65 14.42
N VAL A 171 -10.33 19.24 15.23
CA VAL A 171 -8.98 19.65 14.81
C VAL A 171 -8.16 18.43 14.43
N LEU A 172 -8.12 17.40 15.28
CA LEU A 172 -7.38 16.18 15.00
C LEU A 172 -7.89 15.47 13.74
N ALA A 173 -9.21 15.40 13.54
CA ALA A 173 -9.81 14.83 12.33
C ALA A 173 -9.44 15.63 11.06
N GLY A 174 -9.41 16.96 11.13
CA GLY A 174 -8.94 17.82 10.03
C GLY A 174 -7.48 17.54 9.65
N PHE A 175 -6.58 17.51 10.64
CA PHE A 175 -5.18 17.14 10.39
C PHE A 175 -5.04 15.71 9.86
N ASN A 176 -5.89 14.77 10.30
CA ASN A 176 -5.87 13.41 9.80
C ASN A 176 -6.14 13.35 8.29
N ILE A 177 -7.15 14.09 7.81
CA ILE A 177 -7.48 14.21 6.39
C ILE A 177 -6.33 14.85 5.61
N VAL A 178 -5.71 15.90 6.14
CA VAL A 178 -4.53 16.53 5.52
C VAL A 178 -3.40 15.52 5.37
N ASN A 179 -3.15 14.71 6.40
CA ASN A 179 -2.14 13.64 6.33
C ASN A 179 -2.52 12.58 5.28
N ASP A 180 -3.80 12.21 5.16
CA ASP A 180 -4.26 11.27 4.12
C ASP A 180 -4.04 11.83 2.71
N LEU A 181 -4.36 13.11 2.49
CA LEU A 181 -4.11 13.78 1.22
C LEU A 181 -2.62 13.91 0.93
N ALA A 182 -1.80 14.20 1.93
CA ALA A 182 -0.35 14.26 1.79
C ALA A 182 0.23 12.90 1.36
N LEU A 183 -0.25 11.80 1.95
CA LEU A 183 0.15 10.44 1.56
C LEU A 183 -0.31 10.09 0.14
N LEU A 184 -1.50 10.55 -0.24
CA LEU A 184 -2.02 10.37 -1.60
C LEU A 184 -1.18 11.14 -2.61
N VAL A 185 -0.85 12.41 -2.35
CA VAL A 185 -0.11 13.25 -3.31
C VAL A 185 1.39 12.90 -3.35
N ALA A 186 1.99 12.47 -2.23
CA ALA A 186 3.44 12.24 -2.11
C ALA A 186 4.06 11.38 -3.23
N PRO A 187 3.46 10.27 -3.69
CA PRO A 187 4.05 9.48 -4.76
C PRO A 187 3.85 10.09 -6.17
N LEU A 188 2.89 11.01 -6.41
CA LEU A 188 2.58 11.58 -7.74
C LEU A 188 3.79 12.13 -8.51
N PRO A 189 4.66 12.97 -7.92
CA PRO A 189 5.78 13.57 -8.66
C PRO A 189 6.77 12.52 -9.16
N PHE A 190 6.98 11.44 -8.41
CA PHE A 190 7.93 10.38 -8.75
C PHE A 190 7.43 9.43 -9.83
N LEU A 191 6.14 9.52 -10.16
CA LEU A 191 5.49 8.65 -11.15
C LEU A 191 5.47 9.26 -12.53
N LYS A 192 5.51 10.59 -12.62
CA LYS A 192 5.54 11.32 -13.91
C LYS A 192 6.86 11.11 -14.67
N ASN A 193 7.95 10.86 -13.96
CA ASN A 193 9.30 10.86 -14.53
C ASN A 193 9.91 9.47 -14.75
N LEU A 194 9.14 8.40 -14.53
CA LEU A 194 9.66 7.04 -14.61
C LEU A 194 8.96 6.31 -15.77
N HIS A 195 9.74 5.84 -16.76
CA HIS A 195 9.32 4.94 -17.84
C HIS A 195 8.89 3.58 -17.27
N ILE A 196 7.84 3.58 -16.46
CA ILE A 196 7.37 2.42 -15.73
C ILE A 196 6.58 1.54 -16.71
N ALA A 197 6.99 0.28 -16.82
CA ALA A 197 6.22 -0.75 -17.53
C ALA A 197 4.75 -0.71 -17.08
N ARG A 198 3.79 -0.74 -18.04
CA ARG A 198 2.34 -0.61 -17.82
C ARG A 198 1.79 -1.34 -16.56
N ARG A 199 2.43 -2.46 -16.19
CA ARG A 199 2.18 -3.26 -14.99
C ARG A 199 2.29 -2.49 -13.66
N ALA A 200 3.27 -1.62 -13.49
CA ALA A 200 3.40 -0.85 -12.24
C ALA A 200 2.54 0.43 -12.23
N LYS A 201 2.07 0.88 -13.40
CA LYS A 201 1.07 1.97 -13.50
C LYS A 201 -0.32 1.54 -13.02
N LEU A 202 -0.74 0.30 -13.27
CA LEU A 202 -2.04 -0.23 -12.81
C LEU A 202 -2.13 -0.35 -11.29
N ILE A 203 -1.07 -0.87 -10.65
CA ILE A 203 -1.01 -1.04 -9.18
C ILE A 203 -1.09 0.30 -8.49
N LEU A 204 -0.34 1.25 -9.04
CA LEU A 204 -0.32 2.61 -8.58
C LEU A 204 -1.72 3.24 -8.65
N ILE A 205 -2.42 3.13 -9.78
CA ILE A 205 -3.82 3.57 -9.89
C ILE A 205 -4.69 2.90 -8.82
N GLY A 206 -4.49 1.61 -8.54
CA GLY A 206 -5.19 0.90 -7.48
C GLY A 206 -4.94 1.49 -6.08
N VAL A 207 -3.68 1.78 -5.75
CA VAL A 207 -3.30 2.39 -4.45
C VAL A 207 -3.85 3.81 -4.33
N PHE A 208 -3.76 4.60 -5.40
CA PHE A 208 -4.32 5.94 -5.46
C PHE A 208 -5.85 5.94 -5.32
N GLY A 209 -6.53 5.02 -6.00
CA GLY A 209 -7.97 4.84 -5.90
C GLY A 209 -8.39 4.46 -4.49
N CYS A 210 -7.71 3.48 -3.88
CA CYS A 210 -7.99 3.06 -2.52
C CYS A 210 -7.72 4.18 -1.50
N GLY A 211 -6.64 4.94 -1.67
CA GLY A 211 -6.36 6.13 -0.87
C GLY A 211 -7.43 7.22 -1.02
N GLY A 212 -7.94 7.43 -2.24
CA GLY A 212 -9.05 8.36 -2.49
C GLY A 212 -10.34 7.95 -1.77
N VAL A 213 -10.69 6.66 -1.79
CA VAL A 213 -11.85 6.13 -1.05
C VAL A 213 -11.66 6.35 0.45
N ALA A 214 -10.47 6.07 1.00
CA ALA A 214 -10.18 6.33 2.41
C ALA A 214 -10.35 7.82 2.79
N CYS A 215 -9.90 8.74 1.93
CA CYS A 215 -10.12 10.18 2.13
C CYS A 215 -11.61 10.55 2.12
N ILE A 216 -12.41 9.99 1.21
CA ILE A 216 -13.86 10.25 1.16
C ILE A 216 -14.52 9.78 2.46
N VAL A 217 -14.19 8.57 2.92
CA VAL A 217 -14.71 8.02 4.18
C VAL A 217 -14.32 8.91 5.37
N ALA A 218 -13.09 9.42 5.39
CA ALA A 218 -12.61 10.34 6.43
C ALA A 218 -13.40 11.67 6.47
N VAL A 219 -13.77 12.20 5.30
CA VAL A 219 -14.61 13.41 5.19
C VAL A 219 -16.02 13.15 5.71
N ILE A 220 -16.62 12.01 5.36
CA ILE A 220 -17.94 11.63 5.87
C ILE A 220 -17.91 11.46 7.39
N ARG A 221 -16.86 10.84 7.94
CA ARG A 221 -16.65 10.74 9.39
C ARG A 221 -16.59 12.11 10.06
N LEU A 222 -15.89 13.07 9.45
CA LEU A 222 -15.81 14.43 9.98
C LEU A 222 -17.20 15.08 10.02
N GLN A 223 -18.03 14.88 8.99
CA GLN A 223 -19.42 15.35 9.00
C GLN A 223 -20.24 14.71 10.13
N SER A 224 -20.12 13.40 10.34
CA SER A 224 -20.79 12.71 11.48
C SER A 224 -20.34 13.26 12.83
N LEU A 225 -19.06 13.63 12.97
CA LEU A 225 -18.54 14.31 14.16
C LEU A 225 -19.17 15.70 14.36
N PHE A 226 -19.42 16.45 13.29
CA PHE A 226 -20.15 17.72 13.39
C PHE A 226 -21.58 17.51 13.86
N GLU A 227 -22.31 16.55 13.26
CA GLU A 227 -23.68 16.24 13.65
C GLU A 227 -23.80 15.78 15.11
N PHE A 228 -22.88 14.93 15.57
CA PHE A 228 -22.84 14.48 16.96
C PHE A 228 -22.65 15.64 17.94
N ASN A 229 -21.74 16.56 17.64
CA ASN A 229 -21.47 17.71 18.50
C ASN A 229 -22.59 18.75 18.49
N SER A 230 -23.40 18.79 17.43
CA SER A 230 -24.58 19.67 17.32
C SER A 230 -25.85 19.03 17.88
N ALA A 231 -25.85 17.72 18.16
CA ALA A 231 -27.00 17.01 18.68
C ALA A 231 -27.23 17.26 20.18
N PRO A 232 -28.51 17.30 20.63
CA PRO A 232 -28.84 17.29 22.06
C PRO A 232 -28.21 16.11 22.79
N ILE A 233 -27.86 16.27 24.07
CA ILE A 233 -27.14 15.26 24.87
C ILE A 233 -27.83 13.88 24.83
N GLY A 234 -29.17 13.84 24.88
CA GLY A 234 -29.93 12.59 24.79
C GLY A 234 -29.88 11.88 23.43
N GLN A 235 -29.49 12.57 22.36
CA GLN A 235 -29.37 12.00 20.99
C GLN A 235 -27.92 11.68 20.59
N GLN A 236 -26.93 12.09 21.41
CA GLN A 236 -25.52 11.83 21.13
C GLN A 236 -25.20 10.33 21.02
N PRO A 237 -25.69 9.43 21.89
CA PRO A 237 -25.44 7.99 21.74
C PRO A 237 -25.96 7.42 20.41
N ILE A 238 -27.04 8.00 19.87
CA ILE A 238 -27.65 7.59 18.59
C ILE A 238 -26.76 8.02 17.42
N LYS A 239 -26.30 9.28 17.43
CA LYS A 239 -25.36 9.81 16.41
C LYS A 239 -23.96 9.21 16.52
N GLY A 240 -23.59 8.69 17.69
CA GLY A 240 -22.33 7.99 17.92
C GLY A 240 -22.18 6.70 17.13
N VAL A 241 -23.29 6.04 16.78
CA VAL A 241 -23.30 4.82 15.94
C VAL A 241 -22.70 5.11 14.57
N ASP A 242 -23.08 6.23 13.95
CA ASP A 242 -22.57 6.62 12.64
C ASP A 242 -21.07 6.89 12.68
N ILE A 243 -20.60 7.58 13.74
CA ILE A 243 -19.16 7.83 13.94
C ILE A 243 -18.39 6.52 14.06
N ALA A 244 -18.86 5.60 14.90
CA ALA A 244 -18.24 4.29 15.08
C ALA A 244 -18.20 3.49 13.75
N LEU A 245 -19.28 3.54 12.98
CA LEU A 245 -19.40 2.86 11.69
C LEU A 245 -18.35 3.40 10.70
N TRP A 246 -18.35 4.71 10.47
CA TRP A 246 -17.40 5.34 9.55
C TRP A 246 -15.94 5.17 10.00
N SER A 247 -15.68 5.23 11.31
CA SER A 247 -14.34 5.00 11.86
C SER A 247 -13.86 3.57 11.62
N GLY A 248 -14.74 2.57 11.80
CA GLY A 248 -14.45 1.17 11.51
C GLY A 248 -14.21 0.90 10.02
N LEU A 249 -15.03 1.49 9.14
CA LEU A 249 -14.84 1.38 7.69
C LEU A 249 -13.51 1.98 7.26
N GLU A 250 -13.18 3.16 7.75
CA GLU A 250 -11.96 3.88 7.38
C GLU A 250 -10.70 3.09 7.70
N ILE A 251 -10.56 2.61 8.95
CA ILE A 251 -9.35 1.88 9.37
C ILE A 251 -9.20 0.57 8.61
N ASN A 252 -10.29 -0.16 8.36
CA ASN A 252 -10.24 -1.43 7.64
C ASN A 252 -9.96 -1.22 6.14
N ILE A 253 -10.57 -0.23 5.50
CA ILE A 253 -10.28 0.14 4.11
C ILE A 253 -8.81 0.58 3.98
N ALA A 254 -8.30 1.35 4.93
CA ALA A 254 -6.90 1.77 4.94
C ALA A 254 -5.94 0.57 5.08
N ILE A 255 -6.26 -0.42 5.91
CA ILE A 255 -5.46 -1.66 6.06
C ILE A 255 -5.46 -2.48 4.75
N VAL A 256 -6.61 -2.61 4.10
CA VAL A 256 -6.72 -3.29 2.80
C VAL A 256 -5.90 -2.53 1.75
N CYS A 257 -6.06 -1.20 1.68
CA CYS A 257 -5.30 -0.32 0.79
C CYS A 257 -3.78 -0.48 0.96
N ALA A 258 -3.32 -0.46 2.22
CA ALA A 258 -1.92 -0.67 2.56
C ALA A 258 -1.41 -2.04 2.10
N SER A 259 -2.28 -3.04 1.99
CA SER A 259 -1.90 -4.40 1.60
C SER A 259 -1.82 -4.61 0.08
N VAL A 260 -2.52 -3.78 -0.72
CA VAL A 260 -2.58 -3.91 -2.19
C VAL A 260 -1.20 -4.00 -2.87
N PRO A 261 -0.20 -3.15 -2.56
CA PRO A 261 1.10 -3.22 -3.26
C PRO A 261 1.86 -4.52 -2.99
N ALA A 262 1.71 -5.09 -1.78
CA ALA A 262 2.38 -6.32 -1.38
C ALA A 262 1.78 -7.56 -2.06
N LEU A 263 0.50 -7.51 -2.45
CA LEU A 263 -0.22 -8.61 -3.12
C LEU A 263 0.11 -8.73 -4.61
N LYS A 264 0.84 -7.77 -5.20
CA LYS A 264 1.26 -7.77 -6.61
C LYS A 264 1.74 -9.14 -7.14
N PRO A 265 2.77 -9.78 -6.56
CA PRO A 265 3.30 -11.03 -7.12
C PRO A 265 2.32 -12.19 -7.01
N LEU A 266 1.40 -12.16 -6.03
CA LEU A 266 0.33 -13.15 -5.90
C LEU A 266 -0.68 -13.02 -7.06
N PHE A 267 -1.14 -11.81 -7.36
CA PHE A 267 -2.07 -11.57 -8.48
C PHE A 267 -1.48 -11.96 -9.83
N VAL A 268 -0.20 -11.67 -10.05
CA VAL A 268 0.50 -12.04 -11.30
C VAL A 268 0.59 -13.56 -11.47
N ARG A 269 0.74 -14.31 -10.37
CA ARG A 269 0.85 -15.78 -10.40
C ARG A 269 -0.50 -16.49 -10.43
N ALA A 270 -1.52 -15.95 -9.75
CA ALA A 270 -2.85 -16.54 -9.68
C ALA A 270 -3.69 -16.29 -10.94
N PHE A 271 -3.52 -15.14 -11.61
CA PHE A 271 -4.34 -14.76 -12.77
C PHE A 271 -3.52 -14.38 -14.01
N PRO A 272 -2.70 -15.30 -14.58
CA PRO A 272 -1.89 -14.99 -15.75
C PRO A 272 -2.73 -14.61 -16.98
N ARG A 273 -3.95 -15.17 -17.11
CA ARG A 273 -4.85 -14.97 -18.27
C ARG A 273 -5.62 -13.64 -18.26
N LEU A 274 -5.99 -13.12 -17.09
CA LEU A 274 -6.62 -11.79 -17.01
C LEU A 274 -5.63 -10.69 -17.42
N ILE A 275 -4.33 -10.91 -17.21
CA ILE A 275 -3.26 -9.96 -17.53
C ILE A 275 -2.86 -10.01 -19.03
N SER A 276 -2.95 -11.18 -19.68
CA SER A 276 -2.67 -11.27 -21.12
C SER A 276 -3.71 -10.51 -21.97
N SER A 277 -4.99 -10.54 -21.58
CA SER A 277 -6.06 -9.86 -22.31
C SER A 277 -5.94 -8.33 -22.33
N PHE A 278 -5.30 -7.72 -21.33
CA PHE A 278 -5.03 -6.26 -21.33
C PHE A 278 -3.75 -5.86 -22.07
N THR A 279 -2.92 -6.83 -22.48
CA THR A 279 -1.64 -6.56 -23.15
C THR A 279 -1.77 -6.60 -24.68
N ASP A 280 -2.80 -7.28 -25.22
CA ASP A 280 -2.91 -7.56 -26.66
C ASP A 280 -3.59 -6.45 -27.50
N SER A 281 -4.14 -5.41 -26.87
CA SER A 281 -4.87 -4.36 -27.62
C SER A 281 -3.97 -3.36 -28.38
N SER A 282 -2.64 -3.49 -28.38
CA SER A 282 -1.75 -2.54 -29.07
C SER A 282 -0.85 -3.12 -30.16
N LYS A 283 -1.18 -4.30 -30.72
CA LYS A 283 -0.50 -4.85 -31.92
C LYS A 283 -1.47 -5.23 -33.03
N ARG A 284 -2.38 -4.33 -33.40
CA ARG A 284 -3.20 -4.48 -34.61
C ARG A 284 -3.21 -3.20 -35.44
N SER A 285 -2.06 -2.80 -35.95
CA SER A 285 -1.94 -2.08 -37.23
C SER A 285 -0.46 -1.90 -37.56
N ARG A 286 0.02 -2.73 -38.48
CA ARG A 286 1.12 -2.54 -39.44
C ARG A 286 1.50 -3.92 -39.97
N ARG A 287 0.67 -4.43 -40.87
CA ARG A 287 1.17 -5.38 -41.90
C ARG A 287 1.99 -4.52 -42.86
N PRO A 288 3.30 -4.75 -43.04
CA PRO A 288 3.95 -4.34 -44.27
C PRO A 288 3.52 -5.35 -45.35
N THR A 289 2.84 -4.86 -46.38
CA THR A 289 2.67 -5.58 -47.65
C THR A 289 4.04 -5.80 -48.26
N HIS A 290 4.58 -7.01 -48.11
CA HIS A 290 5.77 -7.46 -48.81
C HIS A 290 5.35 -7.94 -50.20
N ASN A 291 5.59 -7.12 -51.23
CA ASN A 291 5.48 -7.54 -52.63
C ASN A 291 6.57 -8.58 -52.91
N GLN A 292 6.16 -9.83 -53.11
CA GLN A 292 6.95 -10.84 -53.79
C GLN A 292 6.72 -10.68 -55.30
N SER A 293 7.79 -10.44 -56.05
CA SER A 293 7.84 -10.79 -57.47
C SER A 293 9.14 -11.52 -57.73
N THR A 294 8.99 -12.84 -57.84
CA THR A 294 10.03 -13.84 -58.06
C THR A 294 10.09 -14.16 -59.55
N HIS A 295 11.15 -13.74 -60.23
CA HIS A 295 11.69 -14.31 -61.47
C HIS A 295 13.17 -13.85 -61.45
N GLY A 296 14.20 -14.67 -61.26
CA GLY A 296 14.48 -15.95 -61.87
C GLY A 296 15.17 -15.71 -63.20
N ILE A 297 16.50 -15.52 -63.19
CA ILE A 297 17.53 -15.84 -64.21
C ILE A 297 18.89 -15.26 -63.73
N LEU A 298 19.88 -16.12 -63.51
CA LEU A 298 21.33 -15.89 -63.65
C LEU A 298 21.73 -16.51 -65.01
N PRO A 299 22.90 -16.27 -65.65
CA PRO A 299 24.12 -15.58 -65.17
C PRO A 299 24.78 -14.63 -66.21
N LEU A 300 25.81 -13.86 -65.84
CA LEU A 300 27.20 -13.99 -66.36
C LEU A 300 28.09 -12.78 -66.03
N ASP A 301 29.35 -13.12 -65.81
CA ASP A 301 30.55 -12.28 -65.75
C ASP A 301 30.67 -11.23 -66.86
N SER A 302 31.15 -10.04 -66.48
CA SER A 302 32.10 -9.29 -67.30
C SER A 302 32.92 -8.31 -66.47
N VAL A 303 34.22 -8.61 -66.41
CA VAL A 303 35.37 -7.73 -66.22
C VAL A 303 35.22 -6.39 -66.98
N ASP A 304 35.52 -5.24 -66.36
CA ASP A 304 36.70 -4.40 -66.67
C ASP A 304 36.68 -2.95 -66.06
N ARG A 305 37.89 -2.52 -65.68
CA ARG A 305 38.53 -1.17 -65.64
C ARG A 305 37.94 0.11 -64.98
N ARG A 306 38.70 0.56 -63.97
CA ARG A 306 39.39 1.87 -63.77
C ARG A 306 38.70 3.19 -64.20
N HIS A 307 38.49 4.10 -63.23
CA HIS A 307 39.32 5.31 -63.02
C HIS A 307 38.96 6.02 -61.68
N PRO A 308 39.86 6.85 -61.11
CA PRO A 308 39.73 7.45 -59.79
C PRO A 308 39.05 8.82 -59.86
N GLY A 309 38.27 9.15 -58.83
CA GLY A 309 37.61 10.44 -58.68
C GLY A 309 37.46 10.79 -57.20
N ALA A 310 37.84 12.01 -56.87
CA ALA A 310 38.21 12.48 -55.55
C ALA A 310 37.02 13.07 -54.74
N ILE A 311 37.20 13.10 -53.42
CA ILE A 311 36.67 14.07 -52.42
C ILE A 311 35.15 14.10 -52.18
N HIS A 312 34.72 13.66 -51.00
CA HIS A 312 34.20 14.58 -49.96
C HIS A 312 33.98 13.85 -48.62
N SER A 313 34.48 14.49 -47.57
CA SER A 313 34.34 14.14 -46.16
C SER A 313 32.89 14.16 -45.69
N GLU A 314 32.53 13.23 -44.80
CA GLU A 314 31.85 13.55 -43.55
C GLU A 314 31.89 12.34 -42.60
N ASP A 315 32.59 12.56 -41.49
CA ASP A 315 32.65 11.66 -40.33
C ASP A 315 31.26 11.47 -39.73
N ASN A 316 30.77 10.23 -39.74
CA ASN A 316 29.78 9.78 -38.78
C ASN A 316 30.15 8.37 -38.31
N MET A 317 30.96 8.35 -37.25
CA MET A 317 31.38 7.17 -36.53
C MET A 317 30.18 6.58 -35.76
N ALA A 318 29.35 5.80 -36.43
CA ALA A 318 28.35 4.96 -35.78
C ALA A 318 29.01 3.64 -35.37
N ILE A 319 29.34 3.52 -34.08
CA ILE A 319 29.81 2.27 -33.47
C ILE A 319 28.64 1.27 -33.50
N GLN A 320 28.62 0.39 -34.49
CA GLN A 320 27.77 -0.80 -34.49
C GLN A 320 28.49 -1.94 -33.77
N VAL A 321 28.11 -2.18 -32.50
CA VAL A 321 28.49 -3.40 -31.79
C VAL A 321 27.71 -4.56 -32.40
N ARG A 322 28.34 -5.28 -33.33
CA ARG A 322 27.82 -6.52 -33.89
C ARG A 322 28.19 -7.67 -32.96
N GLN A 323 27.29 -8.03 -32.06
CA GLN A 323 27.48 -9.16 -31.15
C GLN A 323 27.23 -10.46 -31.93
N SER A 324 28.28 -11.05 -32.51
CA SER A 324 28.21 -12.37 -33.15
C SER A 324 28.25 -13.46 -32.08
N PHE A 325 27.12 -14.13 -31.85
CA PHE A 325 27.09 -15.39 -31.10
C PHE A 325 27.34 -16.53 -32.08
N GLU A 326 28.57 -17.04 -32.11
CA GLU A 326 28.87 -18.33 -32.73
C GLU A 326 28.39 -19.44 -31.80
N MET A 327 27.25 -20.05 -32.13
CA MET A 327 26.75 -21.22 -31.43
C MET A 327 27.40 -22.46 -32.05
N LYS A 328 28.51 -22.90 -31.47
CA LYS A 328 29.19 -24.14 -31.89
C LYS A 328 28.34 -25.33 -31.40
N ALA A 329 27.56 -25.92 -32.30
CA ALA A 329 26.82 -27.13 -32.03
C ALA A 329 27.81 -28.30 -31.87
N ILE A 330 27.99 -28.78 -30.64
CA ILE A 330 28.72 -30.01 -30.37
C ILE A 330 27.76 -31.17 -30.68
N SER A 331 27.96 -31.81 -31.82
CA SER A 331 27.41 -33.14 -32.08
C SER A 331 28.27 -34.15 -31.32
N GLY A 332 27.79 -34.56 -30.15
CA GLY A 332 28.39 -35.63 -29.36
C GLY A 332 27.54 -36.88 -29.50
N ARG A 333 27.97 -37.79 -30.37
CA ARG A 333 27.46 -39.15 -30.55
C ARG A 333 28.06 -40.03 -29.44
N ASP A 334 27.23 -40.83 -28.80
CA ASP A 334 27.63 -41.83 -27.81
C ASP A 334 28.71 -42.78 -28.38
N ASP A 335 29.80 -42.98 -27.64
CA ASP A 335 30.26 -44.31 -27.21
C ASP A 335 31.55 -44.25 -26.35
N SER A 336 31.41 -44.78 -25.14
CA SER A 336 32.35 -45.53 -24.31
C SER A 336 33.87 -45.36 -24.46
N SER A 337 34.49 -45.06 -23.30
CA SER A 337 35.68 -45.71 -22.72
C SER A 337 36.92 -44.82 -22.45
N ASP A 338 37.40 -45.01 -21.21
CA ASP A 338 38.74 -44.80 -20.66
C ASP A 338 39.22 -43.41 -20.15
N LYS A 339 39.07 -43.29 -18.82
CA LYS A 339 40.14 -43.15 -17.79
C LYS A 339 41.04 -41.90 -17.74
N ASN A 340 41.02 -41.31 -16.52
CA ASN A 340 42.07 -40.55 -15.80
C ASN A 340 42.36 -39.13 -16.35
N LEU A 341 42.38 -38.04 -15.58
CA LEU A 341 43.17 -37.72 -14.38
C LEU A 341 42.52 -36.49 -13.67
N VAL A 342 42.16 -36.56 -12.38
CA VAL A 342 42.90 -36.04 -11.20
C VAL A 342 42.79 -34.52 -10.93
N GLN A 343 42.09 -34.21 -9.82
CA GLN A 343 42.26 -33.16 -8.77
C GLN A 343 42.09 -31.64 -9.08
N GLY A 344 41.39 -30.96 -8.13
CA GLY A 344 40.99 -29.52 -8.11
C GLY A 344 42.12 -28.54 -7.73
N PRO A 345 41.93 -27.46 -6.92
CA PRO A 345 40.74 -26.77 -6.39
C PRO A 345 40.73 -25.22 -6.63
N GLU A 346 39.72 -24.53 -6.07
CA GLU A 346 39.67 -23.14 -5.55
C GLU A 346 40.23 -21.90 -6.30
N SER A 347 39.33 -20.90 -6.39
CA SER A 347 39.55 -19.44 -6.29
C SER A 347 40.41 -18.71 -7.34
N SER A 348 39.82 -17.72 -8.01
CA SER A 348 40.57 -16.62 -8.61
C SER A 348 39.77 -15.31 -8.59
N THR A 349 40.19 -14.46 -7.66
CA THR A 349 40.27 -13.00 -7.71
C THR A 349 40.19 -12.35 -9.09
N TRP A 350 39.38 -11.30 -9.19
CA TRP A 350 39.37 -10.38 -10.33
C TRP A 350 40.39 -9.26 -10.09
N THR A 351 41.41 -9.17 -10.93
CA THR A 351 42.30 -8.01 -11.06
C THR A 351 41.94 -7.25 -12.33
N THR A 352 41.52 -5.99 -12.17
CA THR A 352 41.37 -5.01 -13.26
C THR A 352 42.69 -4.27 -13.46
N GLU A 353 43.32 -4.44 -14.63
CA GLU A 353 44.40 -3.56 -15.08
C GLU A 353 43.83 -2.48 -16.01
N CYS A 354 44.10 -1.22 -15.66
CA CYS A 354 43.89 -0.06 -16.52
C CYS A 354 45.19 0.24 -17.27
N TYR A 355 45.13 0.36 -18.60
CA TYR A 355 46.20 0.97 -19.39
C TYR A 355 45.70 2.27 -20.02
N ALA A 356 46.42 3.36 -19.73
CA ALA A 356 46.37 4.62 -20.45
C ALA A 356 47.37 4.53 -21.63
N GLY A 357 46.92 4.89 -22.82
CA GLY A 357 47.75 5.01 -24.03
C GLY A 357 47.81 6.47 -24.46
N HIS A 358 49.05 6.91 -24.72
CA HIS A 358 49.53 8.23 -25.11
C HIS A 358 48.76 8.97 -26.21
#